data_AF-A0A953RIM7-F1
#
_entry.id   AF-A0A953RIM7-F1
#
_cell.length_a   1.000
_cell.length_b   1.000
_cell.length_c   1.000
_cell.angle_alpha   90.00
_cell.angle_beta   90.00
_cell.angle_gamma   90.00
#
_symmetry.space_group_name_H-M   'P 1'
#
loop_
_entity.id
_entity.type
_entity.pdbx_description
1 polymer ?
#
loop_
_entity_poly.entity_id
_entity_poly.type
_entity_poly.pdbx_seq_one_letter_code
_entity_poly.pdbx_strand_id
1 'polypeptide(L)'
;MIPLRRQIAVAFAVSMLGVAVAVPFAIARKDKRDSAAQIDEQKRALHALNRVAFGPRPGDVRRVAAMGVDKWIDQQLHPDKLDDRALDARLAPFRTLRMDTRELVENFPPPQVIKAIAEGRQSMPSDSAKRAVYEAQLERYQEKRERKETPNTDPAATVVAEKSAKMSDADQARRREGRLYADLRAEDLLDLPPDQRMKAILKMSPEEQRAIGTSLKGDKRDDFMEGMKPQQRETLMALNNPQQVVTSELVQSKLLRAIYSERQLDEVMTDFWFNHFNVFIGKGADRYLLTSYERDVIRPHALGKFEDLLVATAQSPAMLFYLDNWLSVGPDSDFANGISRRNNYNWRRPPRRPRPAPAKQAKGKRSGLNENYGRELMELHTLGVNGGYTQKDVTEVARVLTGWTLKQPRQGGGFV
;
A
#
# COMPACT_ATOMS: atom_id res chain seq x y z
N MET A 1 -37.08 -18.57 -98.57
CA MET A 1 -38.25 -17.97 -99.26
C MET A 1 -38.83 -16.87 -98.38
N ILE A 2 -39.40 -15.83 -98.99
CA ILE A 2 -39.98 -14.59 -98.43
C ILE A 2 -41.17 -14.24 -99.37
N PRO A 3 -42.22 -13.48 -98.98
CA PRO A 3 -42.66 -12.99 -97.67
C PRO A 3 -43.85 -13.88 -97.17
N LEU A 4 -45.10 -13.51 -96.81
CA LEU A 4 -45.83 -12.24 -96.65
C LEU A 4 -47.15 -12.42 -95.85
N ARG A 5 -47.42 -11.59 -94.82
CA ARG A 5 -48.59 -10.65 -94.78
C ARG A 5 -48.68 -9.82 -93.48
N ARG A 6 -48.73 -8.50 -93.66
CA ARG A 6 -49.28 -7.50 -92.72
C ARG A 6 -50.75 -7.25 -93.08
N GLN A 7 -51.55 -6.76 -92.12
CA GLN A 7 -52.39 -5.53 -92.21
C GLN A 7 -53.12 -5.33 -90.86
N ILE A 8 -52.90 -4.24 -90.10
CA ILE A 8 -53.47 -2.87 -90.19
C ILE A 8 -54.91 -2.78 -89.60
N ALA A 9 -55.30 -1.85 -88.71
CA ALA A 9 -54.59 -0.90 -87.80
C ALA A 9 -55.61 -0.17 -86.85
N VAL A 10 -55.14 0.81 -86.05
CA VAL A 10 -55.92 1.90 -85.37
C VAL A 10 -56.64 1.49 -84.04
N ALA A 11 -56.59 2.19 -82.89
CA ALA A 11 -56.07 3.53 -82.51
C ALA A 11 -55.67 3.72 -81.00
N PHE A 12 -54.84 4.75 -80.76
CA PHE A 12 -54.74 5.66 -79.59
C PHE A 12 -54.31 5.27 -78.14
N ALA A 13 -53.53 6.21 -77.56
CA ALA A 13 -53.45 6.65 -76.14
C ALA A 13 -52.62 5.87 -75.08
N VAL A 14 -51.36 6.31 -74.94
CA VAL A 14 -50.62 6.67 -73.69
C VAL A 14 -50.97 5.97 -72.35
N SER A 15 -50.01 5.22 -71.78
CA SER A 15 -49.74 5.24 -70.33
C SER A 15 -48.30 4.83 -69.99
N MET A 16 -47.94 4.99 -68.71
CA MET A 16 -46.57 5.01 -68.15
C MET A 16 -45.86 3.65 -68.02
N LEU A 17 -44.52 3.72 -68.10
CA LEU A 17 -43.53 3.24 -67.13
C LEU A 17 -43.86 2.01 -66.24
N GLY A 18 -42.95 1.01 -66.21
CA GLY A 18 -42.68 0.28 -64.96
C GLY A 18 -42.46 -1.24 -65.04
N VAL A 19 -41.19 -1.66 -65.13
CA VAL A 19 -40.70 -2.87 -64.44
C VAL A 19 -39.42 -2.48 -63.71
N ALA A 20 -39.45 -2.49 -62.38
CA ALA A 20 -38.35 -1.98 -61.55
C ALA A 20 -37.39 -3.08 -61.09
N VAL A 21 -36.10 -2.74 -60.98
CA VAL A 21 -35.09 -3.58 -60.31
C VAL A 21 -35.39 -3.64 -58.81
N ALA A 22 -35.54 -4.85 -58.26
CA ALA A 22 -36.15 -5.07 -56.94
C ALA A 22 -35.29 -5.81 -55.90
N VAL A 23 -33.96 -5.85 -56.06
CA VAL A 23 -33.02 -6.34 -55.02
C VAL A 23 -31.79 -5.42 -54.98
N PRO A 24 -31.72 -4.48 -54.01
CA PRO A 24 -30.69 -4.66 -52.97
C PRO A 24 -31.07 -4.13 -51.55
N PHE A 25 -32.30 -3.66 -51.33
CA PHE A 25 -32.67 -2.90 -50.11
C PHE A 25 -32.71 -3.68 -48.78
N ALA A 26 -32.63 -5.01 -48.80
CA ALA A 26 -32.68 -5.82 -47.58
C ALA A 26 -31.37 -5.80 -46.76
N ILE A 27 -30.22 -5.87 -47.44
CA ILE A 27 -28.90 -6.07 -46.81
C ILE A 27 -28.51 -4.83 -45.99
N ALA A 28 -28.46 -3.66 -46.63
CA ALA A 28 -28.10 -2.39 -45.98
C ALA A 28 -29.01 -1.97 -44.81
N ARG A 29 -30.20 -2.57 -44.67
CA ARG A 29 -31.12 -2.35 -43.56
C ARG A 29 -30.85 -3.26 -42.36
N LYS A 30 -30.20 -4.40 -42.58
CA LYS A 30 -29.63 -5.25 -41.53
C LYS A 30 -28.34 -4.63 -41.00
N ASP A 31 -27.39 -4.32 -41.88
CA ASP A 31 -26.07 -3.78 -41.50
C ASP A 31 -26.18 -2.53 -40.60
N LYS A 32 -27.14 -1.63 -40.89
CA LYS A 32 -27.40 -0.44 -40.06
C LYS A 32 -28.00 -0.75 -38.69
N ARG A 33 -28.80 -1.82 -38.55
CA ARG A 33 -29.35 -2.25 -37.24
C ARG A 33 -28.26 -2.90 -36.40
N ASP A 34 -27.51 -3.81 -36.99
CA ASP A 34 -26.43 -4.53 -36.33
C ASP A 34 -25.33 -3.55 -35.89
N SER A 35 -24.99 -2.56 -36.73
CA SER A 35 -24.09 -1.45 -36.38
C SER A 35 -24.62 -0.57 -35.25
N ALA A 36 -25.92 -0.24 -35.24
CA ALA A 36 -26.51 0.58 -34.20
C ALA A 36 -26.55 -0.13 -32.84
N ALA A 37 -26.88 -1.43 -32.83
CA ALA A 37 -26.81 -2.27 -31.65
C ALA A 37 -25.36 -2.43 -31.13
N GLN A 38 -24.39 -2.58 -32.04
CA GLN A 38 -22.97 -2.64 -31.67
C GLN A 38 -22.46 -1.33 -31.03
N ILE A 39 -22.93 -0.18 -31.52
CA ILE A 39 -22.63 1.14 -30.91
C ILE A 39 -23.27 1.26 -29.51
N ASP A 40 -24.46 0.69 -29.29
CA ASP A 40 -25.10 0.69 -27.98
C ASP A 40 -24.40 -0.23 -26.98
N GLU A 41 -24.05 -1.46 -27.40
CA GLU A 41 -23.26 -2.40 -26.59
C GLU A 41 -21.88 -1.81 -26.22
N GLN A 42 -21.21 -1.10 -27.14
CA GLN A 42 -19.96 -0.38 -26.84
C GLN A 42 -20.16 0.77 -25.84
N LYS A 43 -21.28 1.50 -25.88
CA LYS A 43 -21.62 2.49 -24.85
C LYS A 43 -21.89 1.84 -23.49
N ARG A 44 -22.62 0.72 -23.45
CA ARG A 44 -22.91 -0.02 -22.20
C ARG A 44 -21.63 -0.60 -21.60
N ALA A 45 -20.73 -1.13 -22.43
CA ALA A 45 -19.39 -1.59 -22.03
C ALA A 45 -18.52 -0.45 -21.49
N LEU A 46 -18.48 0.70 -22.16
CA LEU A 46 -17.77 1.89 -21.67
C LEU A 46 -18.35 2.40 -20.35
N HIS A 47 -19.67 2.37 -20.18
CA HIS A 47 -20.32 2.76 -18.92
C HIS A 47 -19.94 1.81 -17.77
N ALA A 48 -20.01 0.49 -18.01
CA ALA A 48 -19.62 -0.52 -17.02
C ALA A 48 -18.14 -0.40 -16.61
N LEU A 49 -17.23 -0.27 -17.58
CA LEU A 49 -15.79 -0.09 -17.31
C LEU A 49 -15.49 1.20 -16.52
N ASN A 50 -16.29 2.25 -16.66
CA ASN A 50 -16.16 3.49 -15.88
C ASN A 50 -16.88 3.46 -14.50
N ARG A 51 -17.48 2.32 -14.11
CA ARG A 51 -18.26 2.18 -12.86
C ARG A 51 -17.90 0.95 -12.03
N VAL A 52 -17.32 -0.07 -12.65
CA VAL A 52 -16.97 -1.39 -12.08
C VAL A 52 -15.45 -1.63 -12.11
N ALA A 53 -14.70 -0.80 -12.85
CA ALA A 53 -13.25 -0.89 -13.04
C ALA A 53 -12.62 0.52 -12.95
N PHE A 54 -11.29 0.63 -13.03
CA PHE A 54 -10.57 1.91 -13.07
C PHE A 54 -10.69 2.67 -14.41
N GLY A 55 -11.72 2.38 -15.21
CA GLY A 55 -11.88 2.86 -16.58
C GLY A 55 -11.36 1.86 -17.64
N PRO A 56 -11.64 2.11 -18.93
CA PRO A 56 -11.27 1.22 -20.03
C PRO A 56 -9.77 1.31 -20.39
N ARG A 57 -9.08 0.17 -20.44
CA ARG A 57 -7.72 0.09 -21.01
C ARG A 57 -7.81 -0.08 -22.55
N PRO A 58 -6.72 0.12 -23.32
CA PRO A 58 -6.74 0.04 -24.77
C PRO A 58 -7.31 -1.29 -25.31
N GLY A 59 -8.52 -1.22 -25.88
CA GLY A 59 -9.24 -2.38 -26.43
C GLY A 59 -10.34 -2.95 -25.55
N ASP A 60 -10.40 -2.63 -24.24
CA ASP A 60 -11.37 -3.22 -23.31
C ASP A 60 -12.82 -3.01 -23.73
N VAL A 61 -13.20 -1.81 -24.19
CA VAL A 61 -14.57 -1.50 -24.64
C VAL A 61 -15.03 -2.46 -25.75
N ARG A 62 -14.15 -2.81 -26.70
CA ARG A 62 -14.47 -3.77 -27.77
C ARG A 62 -14.51 -5.21 -27.25
N ARG A 63 -13.63 -5.55 -26.32
CA ARG A 63 -13.54 -6.89 -25.70
C ARG A 63 -14.77 -7.21 -24.84
N VAL A 64 -15.18 -6.27 -23.98
CA VAL A 64 -16.39 -6.37 -23.15
C VAL A 64 -17.66 -6.35 -24.01
N ALA A 65 -17.74 -5.46 -25.01
CA ALA A 65 -18.91 -5.45 -25.91
C ALA A 65 -19.04 -6.74 -26.75
N ALA A 66 -17.93 -7.37 -27.14
CA ALA A 66 -17.96 -8.67 -27.82
C ALA A 66 -18.26 -9.86 -26.88
N MET A 67 -18.03 -9.70 -25.58
CA MET A 67 -18.38 -10.69 -24.55
C MET A 67 -19.85 -10.58 -24.09
N GLY A 68 -20.42 -9.39 -24.19
CA GLY A 68 -21.65 -8.98 -23.51
C GLY A 68 -21.35 -8.44 -22.11
N VAL A 69 -21.81 -7.23 -21.80
CA VAL A 69 -21.51 -6.53 -20.52
C VAL A 69 -21.85 -7.38 -19.30
N ASP A 70 -23.02 -8.01 -19.32
CA ASP A 70 -23.59 -8.71 -18.18
C ASP A 70 -22.77 -9.97 -17.82
N LYS A 71 -22.23 -10.64 -18.85
CA LYS A 71 -21.28 -11.75 -18.70
C LYS A 71 -19.91 -11.30 -18.20
N TRP A 72 -19.45 -10.10 -18.56
CA TRP A 72 -18.23 -9.54 -18.00
C TRP A 72 -18.41 -9.21 -16.52
N ILE A 73 -19.56 -8.66 -16.11
CA ILE A 73 -19.86 -8.40 -14.69
C ILE A 73 -19.90 -9.70 -13.87
N ASP A 74 -20.53 -10.77 -14.39
CA ASP A 74 -20.50 -12.11 -13.76
C ASP A 74 -19.07 -12.62 -13.52
N GLN A 75 -18.17 -12.44 -14.49
CA GLN A 75 -16.74 -12.76 -14.29
C GLN A 75 -16.07 -11.88 -13.22
N GLN A 76 -16.40 -10.59 -13.15
CA GLN A 76 -15.83 -9.68 -12.13
C GLN A 76 -16.30 -10.01 -10.71
N LEU A 77 -17.48 -10.61 -10.53
CA LEU A 77 -17.98 -11.12 -9.26
C LEU A 77 -17.31 -12.45 -8.83
N HIS A 78 -16.48 -13.04 -9.70
CA HIS A 78 -15.77 -14.29 -9.48
C HIS A 78 -14.26 -14.15 -9.82
N PRO A 79 -13.53 -13.29 -9.08
CA PRO A 79 -12.12 -12.99 -9.37
C PRO A 79 -11.22 -14.23 -9.25
N ASP A 80 -11.61 -15.24 -8.46
CA ASP A 80 -10.95 -16.55 -8.36
C ASP A 80 -10.81 -17.25 -9.73
N LYS A 81 -11.74 -17.01 -10.66
CA LYS A 81 -11.77 -17.61 -12.01
C LYS A 81 -10.97 -16.82 -13.06
N LEU A 82 -10.41 -15.67 -12.69
CA LEU A 82 -9.67 -14.78 -13.60
C LEU A 82 -8.15 -14.95 -13.48
N ASP A 83 -7.49 -15.06 -14.63
CA ASP A 83 -6.05 -15.32 -14.76
C ASP A 83 -5.20 -14.05 -14.65
N ASP A 84 -4.71 -13.79 -13.45
CA ASP A 84 -3.82 -12.66 -13.14
C ASP A 84 -2.32 -13.02 -13.21
N ARG A 85 -1.91 -14.16 -13.80
CA ARG A 85 -0.48 -14.57 -13.85
C ARG A 85 0.43 -13.51 -14.49
N ALA A 86 -0.09 -12.71 -15.41
CA ALA A 86 0.63 -11.59 -16.04
C ALA A 86 0.90 -10.43 -15.06
N LEU A 87 0.03 -10.22 -14.08
CA LEU A 87 0.20 -9.30 -12.95
C LEU A 87 1.12 -9.91 -11.90
N ASP A 88 0.95 -11.19 -11.54
CA ASP A 88 1.81 -11.87 -10.57
C ASP A 88 3.28 -11.84 -11.00
N ALA A 89 3.57 -12.02 -12.29
CA ALA A 89 4.91 -11.89 -12.85
C ALA A 89 5.50 -10.47 -12.68
N ARG A 90 4.66 -9.43 -12.73
CA ARG A 90 5.06 -8.02 -12.50
C ARG A 90 5.23 -7.70 -11.01
N LEU A 91 4.49 -8.40 -10.14
CA LEU A 91 4.59 -8.29 -8.68
C LEU A 91 5.63 -9.25 -8.07
N ALA A 92 6.19 -10.19 -8.83
CA ALA A 92 7.20 -11.14 -8.37
C ALA A 92 8.49 -10.47 -7.84
N PRO A 93 8.98 -9.35 -8.42
CA PRO A 93 10.14 -8.64 -7.86
C PRO A 93 9.88 -8.03 -6.47
N PHE A 94 8.67 -7.57 -6.17
CA PHE A 94 8.36 -6.89 -4.92
C PHE A 94 8.22 -7.90 -3.77
N ARG A 95 9.33 -8.18 -3.09
CA ARG A 95 9.38 -9.16 -2.01
C ARG A 95 8.66 -8.68 -0.76
N THR A 96 8.63 -7.37 -0.48
CA THR A 96 7.99 -6.83 0.74
C THR A 96 6.51 -7.19 0.84
N LEU A 97 5.82 -7.31 -0.30
CA LEU A 97 4.42 -7.74 -0.39
C LEU A 97 4.16 -9.14 0.17
N ARG A 98 5.19 -9.99 0.25
CA ARG A 98 5.09 -11.41 0.68
C ARG A 98 5.70 -11.66 2.07
N MET A 99 6.45 -10.70 2.60
CA MET A 99 7.02 -10.76 3.95
C MET A 99 5.92 -10.65 5.03
N ASP A 100 6.14 -11.24 6.19
CA ASP A 100 5.34 -10.92 7.38
C ASP A 100 5.79 -9.59 8.02
N THR A 101 4.97 -9.03 8.92
CA THR A 101 5.24 -7.74 9.57
C THR A 101 6.55 -7.71 10.36
N ARG A 102 6.98 -8.84 10.93
CA ARG A 102 8.24 -8.97 11.64
C ARG A 102 9.41 -9.11 10.66
N GLU A 103 9.25 -9.90 9.59
CA GLU A 103 10.26 -9.99 8.53
C GLU A 103 10.50 -8.62 7.87
N LEU A 104 9.45 -7.82 7.66
CA LEU A 104 9.57 -6.43 7.21
C LEU A 104 10.40 -5.59 8.18
N VAL A 105 10.20 -5.72 9.49
CA VAL A 105 11.00 -5.00 10.52
C VAL A 105 12.45 -5.52 10.59
N GLU A 106 12.70 -6.80 10.33
CA GLU A 106 14.04 -7.40 10.35
C GLU A 106 14.84 -7.20 9.05
N ASN A 107 14.19 -6.89 7.92
CA ASN A 107 14.86 -6.49 6.67
C ASN A 107 14.96 -4.96 6.55
N PHE A 108 13.92 -4.23 7.01
CA PHE A 108 13.77 -2.78 6.81
C PHE A 108 13.59 -2.05 8.15
N PRO A 109 14.64 -1.95 9.00
CA PRO A 109 14.51 -1.55 10.40
C PRO A 109 13.92 -0.14 10.57
N PRO A 110 12.88 0.03 11.41
CA PRO A 110 12.37 1.34 11.78
C PRO A 110 13.30 2.02 12.81
N PRO A 111 13.28 3.36 12.94
CA PRO A 111 14.20 4.09 13.82
C PRO A 111 14.20 3.66 15.29
N GLN A 112 13.10 3.07 15.77
CA GLN A 112 12.96 2.55 17.13
C GLN A 112 13.81 1.29 17.38
N VAL A 113 14.02 0.44 16.36
CA VAL A 113 14.90 -0.74 16.43
C VAL A 113 16.36 -0.30 16.39
N ILE A 114 16.71 0.61 15.49
CA ILE A 114 18.05 1.22 15.41
C ILE A 114 18.44 1.87 16.74
N LYS A 115 17.52 2.64 17.35
CA LYS A 115 17.72 3.21 18.69
C LYS A 115 17.90 2.13 19.76
N ALA A 116 17.11 1.06 19.75
CA ALA A 116 17.24 -0.02 20.73
C ALA A 116 18.62 -0.71 20.65
N ILE A 117 19.17 -0.88 19.45
CA ILE A 117 20.50 -1.46 19.23
C ILE A 117 21.61 -0.49 19.68
N ALA A 118 21.50 0.81 19.34
CA ALA A 118 22.42 1.84 19.81
C ALA A 118 22.47 2.00 21.35
N GLU A 119 21.41 1.56 22.04
CA GLU A 119 21.31 1.51 23.51
C GLU A 119 21.65 0.12 24.10
N GLY A 120 22.17 -0.82 23.30
CA GLY A 120 22.52 -2.18 23.74
C GLY A 120 21.34 -3.07 24.10
N ARG A 121 20.10 -2.68 23.76
CA ARG A 121 18.85 -3.37 24.15
C ARG A 121 18.40 -4.43 23.14
N GLN A 122 19.07 -4.53 22.00
CA GLN A 122 18.87 -5.53 20.96
C GLN A 122 20.20 -5.74 20.22
N SER A 123 20.45 -6.94 19.69
CA SER A 123 21.66 -7.28 18.93
C SER A 123 21.55 -6.89 17.45
N MET A 124 22.70 -6.72 16.80
CA MET A 124 22.79 -6.63 15.33
C MET A 124 22.37 -7.96 14.66
N PRO A 125 21.85 -7.93 13.43
CA PRO A 125 21.65 -9.13 12.63
C PRO A 125 22.98 -9.77 12.19
N SER A 126 22.97 -11.09 11.98
CA SER A 126 24.14 -11.86 11.54
C SER A 126 24.31 -11.91 10.01
N ASP A 127 23.23 -11.74 9.25
CA ASP A 127 23.27 -11.64 7.79
C ASP A 127 23.96 -10.33 7.35
N SER A 128 24.86 -10.41 6.37
CA SER A 128 25.69 -9.27 5.96
C SER A 128 24.92 -8.16 5.23
N ALA A 129 23.88 -8.50 4.45
CA ALA A 129 23.07 -7.52 3.74
C ALA A 129 22.16 -6.75 4.71
N LYS A 130 21.50 -7.46 5.64
CA LYS A 130 20.78 -6.85 6.76
C LYS A 130 21.74 -6.02 7.62
N ARG A 131 22.92 -6.54 7.95
CA ARG A 131 23.91 -5.84 8.79
C ARG A 131 24.33 -4.50 8.19
N ALA A 132 24.67 -4.45 6.90
CA ALA A 132 24.99 -3.22 6.18
C ALA A 132 23.89 -2.15 6.32
N VAL A 133 22.62 -2.52 6.13
CA VAL A 133 21.46 -1.64 6.33
C VAL A 133 21.41 -1.13 7.78
N TYR A 134 21.61 -2.00 8.77
CA TYR A 134 21.58 -1.60 10.18
C TYR A 134 22.75 -0.68 10.56
N GLU A 135 23.97 -0.94 10.06
CA GLU A 135 25.16 -0.10 10.32
C GLU A 135 25.00 1.28 9.68
N ALA A 136 24.62 1.34 8.40
CA ALA A 136 24.34 2.59 7.70
C ALA A 136 23.22 3.41 8.38
N GLN A 137 22.24 2.77 9.05
CA GLN A 137 21.19 3.46 9.81
C GLN A 137 21.61 3.86 11.24
N LEU A 138 22.48 3.09 11.91
CA LEU A 138 23.10 3.45 13.19
C LEU A 138 23.94 4.72 13.07
N GLU A 139 24.70 4.85 11.98
CA GLU A 139 25.46 6.06 11.67
C GLU A 139 24.53 7.29 11.51
N ARG A 140 23.41 7.15 10.76
CA ARG A 140 22.40 8.25 10.65
C ARG A 140 21.78 8.60 12.00
N TYR A 141 21.79 7.69 12.98
CA TYR A 141 21.29 7.93 14.33
C TYR A 141 22.34 8.63 15.20
N GLN A 142 23.62 8.28 15.07
CA GLN A 142 24.76 8.94 15.74
C GLN A 142 24.92 10.39 15.28
N GLU A 143 24.98 10.66 13.96
CA GLU A 143 25.01 12.04 13.43
C GLU A 143 23.87 12.92 13.98
N LYS A 144 22.66 12.34 14.08
CA LYS A 144 21.45 13.04 14.55
C LYS A 144 21.41 13.24 16.06
N ARG A 145 22.27 12.56 16.82
CA ARG A 145 22.51 12.80 18.23
C ARG A 145 23.56 13.90 18.43
N GLU A 146 24.72 13.76 17.79
CA GLU A 146 25.81 14.74 17.82
C GLU A 146 25.29 16.15 17.48
N ARG A 147 24.52 16.28 16.39
CA ARG A 147 23.87 17.53 15.95
C ARG A 147 22.82 18.13 16.90
N LYS A 148 22.43 17.40 17.94
CA LYS A 148 21.57 17.88 19.04
C LYS A 148 22.34 18.11 20.32
N GLU A 149 23.46 17.40 20.49
CA GLU A 149 24.37 17.50 21.61
C GLU A 149 25.39 18.65 21.41
N THR A 150 25.48 19.23 20.21
CA THR A 150 26.10 20.53 19.89
C THR A 150 25.04 21.63 19.67
N PRO A 151 24.73 22.48 20.67
CA PRO A 151 23.83 23.62 20.48
C PRO A 151 24.52 24.73 19.67
N ASN A 152 23.76 25.44 18.82
CA ASN A 152 24.26 26.67 18.21
C ASN A 152 24.37 27.75 19.29
N THR A 153 25.55 28.32 19.50
CA THR A 153 25.88 29.17 20.68
C THR A 153 25.35 30.61 20.59
N ASP A 154 24.27 30.84 19.85
CA ASP A 154 23.80 32.16 19.44
C ASP A 154 22.37 32.43 19.96
N PRO A 155 22.21 33.10 21.12
CA PRO A 155 20.94 33.19 21.85
C PRO A 155 19.88 34.08 21.18
N ALA A 156 20.22 34.76 20.06
CA ALA A 156 19.30 35.59 19.30
C ALA A 156 18.37 34.79 18.35
N ALA A 157 18.68 33.53 18.04
CA ALA A 157 17.95 32.73 17.03
C ALA A 157 16.69 32.00 17.54
N THR A 158 16.33 32.20 18.81
CA THR A 158 15.54 31.25 19.63
C THR A 158 14.03 31.21 19.35
N VAL A 159 13.51 31.92 18.33
CA VAL A 159 12.06 32.08 18.07
C VAL A 159 11.60 31.60 16.69
N VAL A 160 12.50 31.10 15.82
CA VAL A 160 12.16 30.62 14.46
C VAL A 160 12.72 29.21 14.15
N ALA A 161 13.39 28.59 15.13
CA ALA A 161 14.30 27.46 14.91
C ALA A 161 13.65 26.05 14.79
N GLU A 162 12.40 25.91 14.37
CA GLU A 162 11.79 24.59 14.08
C GLU A 162 11.95 24.12 12.62
N LYS A 163 12.44 24.97 11.71
CA LYS A 163 12.79 24.57 10.33
C LYS A 163 14.29 24.75 10.06
N SER A 164 14.98 23.61 9.95
CA SER A 164 16.38 23.46 9.56
C SER A 164 17.41 24.29 10.35
N ALA A 165 17.98 23.68 11.39
CA ALA A 165 19.33 24.05 11.82
C ALA A 165 20.29 23.87 10.63
N LYS A 166 20.90 24.97 10.17
CA LYS A 166 21.89 24.92 9.08
C LYS A 166 23.14 24.18 9.54
N MET A 167 23.76 23.43 8.63
CA MET A 167 25.05 22.78 8.86
C MET A 167 26.19 23.79 8.82
N SER A 168 27.25 23.54 9.58
CA SER A 168 28.51 24.27 9.40
C SER A 168 29.01 24.10 7.96
N ASP A 169 29.70 25.11 7.42
CA ASP A 169 30.22 25.02 6.06
C ASP A 169 31.31 23.95 5.90
N ALA A 170 32.00 23.58 7.00
CA ALA A 170 32.90 22.44 7.06
C ALA A 170 32.15 21.09 6.90
N ASP A 171 31.02 20.90 7.59
CA ASP A 171 30.18 19.70 7.38
C ASP A 171 29.57 19.65 5.98
N GLN A 172 29.23 20.82 5.41
CA GLN A 172 28.75 20.92 4.03
C GLN A 172 29.87 20.60 3.03
N ALA A 173 31.11 21.02 3.28
CA ALA A 173 32.27 20.67 2.48
C ALA A 173 32.52 19.15 2.50
N ARG A 174 32.66 18.54 3.70
CA ARG A 174 32.82 17.09 3.87
C ARG A 174 31.70 16.29 3.18
N ARG A 175 30.44 16.74 3.25
CA ARG A 175 29.32 16.06 2.55
C ARG A 175 29.22 16.36 1.05
N ARG A 176 29.91 17.36 0.52
CA ARG A 176 30.10 17.55 -0.94
C ARG A 176 31.20 16.63 -1.45
N GLU A 177 32.31 16.58 -0.72
CA GLU A 177 33.47 15.72 -1.00
C GLU A 177 33.13 14.23 -0.90
N GLY A 178 32.51 13.77 0.19
CA GLY A 178 32.08 12.38 0.35
C GLY A 178 31.00 11.93 -0.65
N ARG A 179 30.24 12.87 -1.24
CA ARG A 179 29.38 12.58 -2.40
C ARG A 179 30.19 12.41 -3.68
N LEU A 180 31.13 13.32 -3.96
CA LEU A 180 32.00 13.22 -5.13
C LEU A 180 32.75 11.88 -5.16
N TYR A 181 33.33 11.45 -4.03
CA TYR A 181 33.97 10.13 -3.94
C TYR A 181 32.96 8.96 -4.10
N ALA A 182 31.71 9.12 -3.66
CA ALA A 182 30.67 8.10 -3.82
C ALA A 182 30.03 8.08 -5.22
N ASP A 183 30.04 9.20 -5.95
CA ASP A 183 29.69 9.27 -7.38
C ASP A 183 30.77 8.59 -8.22
N LEU A 184 32.06 8.91 -7.98
CA LEU A 184 33.19 8.24 -8.63
C LEU A 184 33.22 6.73 -8.34
N ARG A 185 33.05 6.32 -7.08
CA ARG A 185 32.90 4.91 -6.71
C ARG A 185 31.67 4.24 -7.33
N ALA A 186 30.58 4.96 -7.55
CA ALA A 186 29.41 4.40 -8.22
C ALA A 186 29.71 4.15 -9.71
N GLU A 187 30.50 5.01 -10.34
CA GLU A 187 30.98 4.85 -11.71
C GLU A 187 31.97 3.68 -11.82
N ASP A 188 32.99 3.58 -10.94
CA ASP A 188 33.89 2.40 -10.84
C ASP A 188 33.13 1.07 -10.69
N LEU A 189 32.00 1.09 -9.98
CA LEU A 189 31.16 -0.08 -9.75
C LEU A 189 30.26 -0.44 -10.94
N LEU A 190 29.97 0.46 -11.87
CA LEU A 190 29.12 0.14 -13.03
C LEU A 190 29.79 -0.90 -13.96
N ASP A 191 31.11 -0.85 -14.09
CA ASP A 191 31.90 -1.82 -14.87
C ASP A 191 31.84 -3.26 -14.32
N LEU A 192 31.46 -3.43 -13.05
CA LEU A 192 31.34 -4.74 -12.43
C LEU A 192 29.96 -5.39 -12.70
N PRO A 193 29.88 -6.73 -12.88
CA PRO A 193 28.60 -7.44 -12.95
C PRO A 193 27.74 -7.21 -11.69
N PRO A 194 26.39 -7.20 -11.77
CA PRO A 194 25.50 -6.81 -10.65
C PRO A 194 25.74 -7.54 -9.31
N ASP A 195 26.00 -8.85 -9.34
CA ASP A 195 26.37 -9.65 -8.16
C ASP A 195 27.72 -9.24 -7.54
N GLN A 196 28.63 -8.68 -8.34
CA GLN A 196 29.91 -8.13 -7.88
C GLN A 196 29.75 -6.70 -7.36
N ARG A 197 28.92 -5.86 -7.99
CA ARG A 197 28.58 -4.50 -7.49
C ARG A 197 28.15 -4.56 -6.02
N MET A 198 27.18 -5.42 -5.70
CA MET A 198 26.69 -5.59 -4.33
C MET A 198 27.75 -6.17 -3.38
N LYS A 199 28.55 -7.15 -3.83
CA LYS A 199 29.66 -7.71 -3.02
C LYS A 199 30.77 -6.69 -2.72
N ALA A 200 30.96 -5.68 -3.56
CA ALA A 200 31.87 -4.58 -3.30
C ALA A 200 31.27 -3.61 -2.27
N ILE A 201 30.02 -3.16 -2.45
CA ILE A 201 29.32 -2.28 -1.50
C ILE A 201 29.31 -2.87 -0.08
N LEU A 202 28.99 -4.16 0.07
CA LEU A 202 28.95 -4.83 1.38
C LEU A 202 30.34 -5.01 2.05
N LYS A 203 31.44 -4.61 1.40
CA LYS A 203 32.79 -4.54 1.97
C LYS A 203 33.26 -3.13 2.29
N MET A 204 32.54 -2.11 1.85
CA MET A 204 32.86 -0.69 2.10
C MET A 204 32.51 -0.31 3.54
N SER A 205 33.04 0.81 4.02
CA SER A 205 32.68 1.36 5.33
C SER A 205 31.18 1.75 5.39
N PRO A 206 30.57 1.85 6.58
CA PRO A 206 29.19 2.32 6.71
C PRO A 206 28.98 3.70 6.06
N GLU A 207 29.96 4.61 6.18
CA GLU A 207 29.92 5.95 5.58
C GLU A 207 29.94 5.88 4.05
N GLU A 208 30.78 5.03 3.44
CA GLU A 208 30.82 4.80 1.99
C GLU A 208 29.51 4.16 1.48
N GLN A 209 29.00 3.13 2.17
CA GLN A 209 27.71 2.48 1.84
C GLN A 209 26.55 3.49 1.89
N ARG A 210 26.52 4.30 2.94
CA ARG A 210 25.56 5.39 3.15
C ARG A 210 25.68 6.47 2.08
N ALA A 211 26.90 6.83 1.68
CA ALA A 211 27.16 7.84 0.67
C ALA A 211 26.64 7.39 -0.70
N ILE A 212 26.99 6.17 -1.14
CA ILE A 212 26.48 5.54 -2.37
C ILE A 212 24.93 5.50 -2.37
N GLY A 213 24.33 5.09 -1.27
CA GLY A 213 22.87 5.11 -1.11
C GLY A 213 22.24 6.52 -1.21
N THR A 214 23.02 7.60 -1.12
CA THR A 214 22.54 8.99 -1.27
C THR A 214 22.98 9.71 -2.54
N SER A 215 23.98 9.20 -3.28
CA SER A 215 24.36 9.71 -4.60
C SER A 215 23.41 9.17 -5.68
N LEU A 216 23.20 7.85 -5.72
CA LEU A 216 22.34 7.17 -6.70
C LEU A 216 20.89 7.69 -6.69
N LYS A 217 20.51 8.43 -7.74
CA LYS A 217 19.17 9.03 -7.95
C LYS A 217 18.81 9.06 -9.43
N GLY A 218 17.51 9.01 -9.72
CA GLY A 218 16.99 9.03 -11.09
C GLY A 218 17.62 7.92 -11.93
N ASP A 219 17.86 8.22 -13.19
CA ASP A 219 18.41 7.31 -14.22
C ASP A 219 19.69 6.61 -13.72
N LYS A 220 20.67 7.36 -13.16
CA LYS A 220 21.89 6.81 -12.53
C LYS A 220 21.62 5.69 -11.52
N ARG A 221 20.52 5.73 -10.76
CA ARG A 221 20.14 4.67 -9.80
C ARG A 221 19.62 3.45 -10.53
N ASP A 222 18.85 3.65 -11.58
CA ASP A 222 18.12 2.59 -12.27
C ASP A 222 19.05 1.82 -13.21
N ASP A 223 19.99 2.49 -13.87
CA ASP A 223 21.14 1.90 -14.58
C ASP A 223 22.02 1.06 -13.63
N PHE A 224 22.31 1.60 -12.43
CA PHE A 224 23.11 0.91 -11.41
C PHE A 224 22.42 -0.36 -10.89
N MET A 225 21.09 -0.34 -10.82
CA MET A 225 20.25 -1.48 -10.45
C MET A 225 19.91 -2.41 -11.61
N GLU A 226 20.33 -2.13 -12.84
CA GLU A 226 20.10 -3.04 -13.96
C GLU A 226 20.77 -4.40 -13.70
N GLY A 227 20.10 -5.50 -14.08
CA GLY A 227 20.52 -6.87 -13.82
C GLY A 227 20.61 -7.30 -12.33
N MET A 228 20.46 -6.39 -11.36
CA MET A 228 20.41 -6.75 -9.93
C MET A 228 19.15 -7.57 -9.59
N LYS A 229 19.34 -8.56 -8.72
CA LYS A 229 18.24 -9.35 -8.12
C LYS A 229 17.41 -8.44 -7.20
N PRO A 230 16.11 -8.71 -6.99
CA PRO A 230 15.26 -7.78 -6.23
C PRO A 230 15.77 -7.50 -4.81
N GLN A 231 16.23 -8.52 -4.07
CA GLN A 231 16.85 -8.35 -2.75
C GLN A 231 18.07 -7.42 -2.74
N GLN A 232 18.83 -7.33 -3.83
CA GLN A 232 19.98 -6.43 -3.95
C GLN A 232 19.50 -4.98 -4.15
N ARG A 233 18.45 -4.77 -4.95
CA ARG A 233 17.78 -3.47 -5.12
C ARG A 233 17.16 -2.99 -3.81
N GLU A 234 16.41 -3.87 -3.13
CA GLU A 234 15.85 -3.66 -1.78
C GLU A 234 16.93 -3.21 -0.78
N THR A 235 18.05 -3.95 -0.73
CA THR A 235 19.17 -3.67 0.18
C THR A 235 19.80 -2.31 -0.14
N LEU A 236 20.10 -2.03 -1.41
CA LEU A 236 20.71 -0.78 -1.87
C LEU A 236 19.85 0.44 -1.51
N MET A 237 18.53 0.37 -1.75
CA MET A 237 17.59 1.43 -1.35
C MET A 237 17.50 1.56 0.18
N ALA A 238 17.59 0.44 0.92
CA ALA A 238 17.52 0.42 2.37
C ALA A 238 18.73 1.03 3.07
N LEU A 239 19.93 1.00 2.48
CA LEU A 239 21.09 1.79 2.96
C LEU A 239 20.75 3.28 3.11
N ASN A 240 19.84 3.78 2.27
CA ASN A 240 19.33 5.15 2.37
C ASN A 240 18.14 5.28 3.33
N ASN A 241 17.05 4.59 3.03
CA ASN A 241 15.80 4.67 3.80
C ASN A 241 15.03 3.34 3.72
N PRO A 242 15.21 2.41 4.69
CA PRO A 242 14.64 1.07 4.62
C PRO A 242 13.11 1.10 4.55
N GLN A 243 12.50 2.00 5.32
CA GLN A 243 11.06 2.16 5.39
C GLN A 243 10.45 2.69 4.07
N GLN A 244 11.25 3.38 3.22
CA GLN A 244 10.78 3.82 1.91
C GLN A 244 10.67 2.67 0.90
N VAL A 245 11.43 1.58 1.09
CA VAL A 245 11.33 0.39 0.22
C VAL A 245 9.95 -0.23 0.36
N VAL A 246 9.55 -0.52 1.61
CA VAL A 246 8.24 -1.10 1.95
C VAL A 246 7.08 -0.24 1.43
N THR A 247 7.13 1.08 1.63
CA THR A 247 6.05 1.97 1.17
C THR A 247 6.06 2.19 -0.34
N SER A 248 7.22 2.21 -1.01
CA SER A 248 7.30 2.35 -2.46
C SER A 248 6.86 1.09 -3.20
N GLU A 249 7.20 -0.12 -2.71
CA GLU A 249 6.70 -1.37 -3.30
C GLU A 249 5.19 -1.51 -3.12
N LEU A 250 4.63 -1.13 -1.97
CA LEU A 250 3.18 -1.12 -1.75
C LEU A 250 2.46 -0.20 -2.74
N VAL A 251 2.92 1.06 -2.88
CA VAL A 251 2.32 2.03 -3.83
C VAL A 251 2.48 1.58 -5.29
N GLN A 252 3.64 1.05 -5.67
CA GLN A 252 3.82 0.46 -7.02
C GLN A 252 2.90 -0.74 -7.23
N SER A 253 2.66 -1.57 -6.21
CA SER A 253 1.78 -2.73 -6.32
C SER A 253 0.34 -2.33 -6.62
N LYS A 254 -0.21 -1.30 -5.94
CA LYS A 254 -1.55 -0.76 -6.25
C LYS A 254 -1.65 -0.27 -7.69
N LEU A 255 -0.65 0.48 -8.17
CA LEU A 255 -0.64 0.99 -9.55
C LEU A 255 -0.56 -0.14 -10.58
N LEU A 256 0.30 -1.14 -10.37
CA LEU A 256 0.39 -2.30 -11.26
C LEU A 256 -0.90 -3.11 -11.26
N ARG A 257 -1.57 -3.24 -10.11
CA ARG A 257 -2.84 -3.94 -9.98
C ARG A 257 -3.96 -3.26 -10.76
N ALA A 258 -4.15 -1.95 -10.58
CA ALA A 258 -5.13 -1.17 -11.34
C ALA A 258 -4.92 -1.25 -12.86
N ILE A 259 -3.67 -1.29 -13.34
CA ILE A 259 -3.35 -1.37 -14.78
C ILE A 259 -3.46 -2.81 -15.33
N TYR A 260 -2.91 -3.80 -14.63
CA TYR A 260 -2.62 -5.14 -15.20
C TYR A 260 -3.48 -6.28 -14.64
N SER A 261 -4.28 -6.07 -13.60
CA SER A 261 -5.27 -7.08 -13.16
C SER A 261 -6.43 -7.17 -14.13
N GLU A 262 -6.91 -8.39 -14.40
CA GLU A 262 -8.20 -8.63 -15.04
C GLU A 262 -9.35 -8.63 -14.01
N ARG A 263 -9.03 -8.72 -12.71
CA ARG A 263 -9.94 -8.68 -11.55
C ARG A 263 -10.27 -7.24 -11.12
N GLN A 264 -10.58 -6.40 -12.11
CA GLN A 264 -10.76 -4.94 -11.92
C GLN A 264 -11.73 -4.57 -10.78
N LEU A 265 -12.84 -5.30 -10.61
CA LEU A 265 -13.80 -5.04 -9.52
C LEU A 265 -13.21 -5.35 -8.14
N ASP A 266 -12.45 -6.44 -8.00
CA ASP A 266 -11.79 -6.84 -6.75
C ASP A 266 -10.76 -5.78 -6.32
N GLU A 267 -10.02 -5.24 -7.29
CA GLU A 267 -9.05 -4.16 -7.06
C GLU A 267 -9.71 -2.81 -6.74
N VAL A 268 -10.82 -2.45 -7.42
CA VAL A 268 -11.61 -1.24 -7.11
C VAL A 268 -12.23 -1.33 -5.71
N MET A 269 -12.84 -2.47 -5.36
CA MET A 269 -13.43 -2.68 -4.04
C MET A 269 -12.37 -2.74 -2.95
N THR A 270 -11.19 -3.34 -3.23
CA THR A 270 -10.05 -3.29 -2.32
C THR A 270 -9.63 -1.84 -2.03
N ASP A 271 -9.49 -0.99 -3.06
CA ASP A 271 -9.07 0.40 -2.84
C ASP A 271 -10.16 1.22 -2.13
N PHE A 272 -11.43 1.01 -2.47
CA PHE A 272 -12.58 1.60 -1.77
C PHE A 272 -12.56 1.26 -0.27
N TRP A 273 -12.45 -0.03 0.10
CA TRP A 273 -12.44 -0.45 1.50
C TRP A 273 -11.16 -0.03 2.25
N PHE A 274 -10.00 -0.04 1.57
CA PHE A 274 -8.75 0.48 2.14
C PHE A 274 -8.85 1.99 2.42
N ASN A 275 -9.60 2.74 1.60
CA ASN A 275 -9.85 4.16 1.82
C ASN A 275 -10.94 4.42 2.88
N HIS A 276 -11.97 3.58 2.98
CA HIS A 276 -13.01 3.66 4.01
C HIS A 276 -12.45 3.36 5.40
N PHE A 277 -11.70 2.27 5.53
CA PHE A 277 -10.97 1.90 6.76
C PHE A 277 -9.54 2.45 6.74
N ASN A 278 -9.43 3.78 6.61
CA ASN A 278 -8.15 4.45 6.34
C ASN A 278 -7.12 4.27 7.47
N VAL A 279 -5.86 4.04 7.10
CA VAL A 279 -4.71 4.16 8.00
C VAL A 279 -3.62 5.01 7.35
N PHE A 280 -3.20 6.07 8.04
CA PHE A 280 -2.16 6.96 7.52
C PHE A 280 -0.76 6.33 7.60
N ILE A 281 -0.25 5.90 6.44
CA ILE A 281 1.10 5.34 6.23
C ILE A 281 2.26 6.16 6.86
N GLY A 282 2.06 7.45 7.14
CA GLY A 282 3.05 8.30 7.80
C GLY A 282 3.15 8.13 9.32
N LYS A 283 2.21 7.46 10.00
CA LYS A 283 2.21 7.35 11.47
C LYS A 283 3.09 6.19 11.95
N GLY A 284 4.26 6.52 12.48
CA GLY A 284 5.10 5.55 13.23
C GLY A 284 5.35 4.22 12.50
N ALA A 285 4.77 3.14 13.05
CA ALA A 285 4.88 1.76 12.57
C ALA A 285 4.01 1.44 11.34
N ASP A 286 3.00 2.27 11.03
CA ASP A 286 2.03 1.98 9.96
C ASP A 286 2.71 1.87 8.58
N ARG A 287 3.89 2.47 8.42
CA ARG A 287 4.83 2.28 7.28
C ARG A 287 5.10 0.82 6.90
N TYR A 288 5.06 -0.10 7.86
CA TYR A 288 5.30 -1.53 7.65
C TYR A 288 4.12 -2.43 8.06
N LEU A 289 3.13 -1.89 8.78
CA LEU A 289 1.88 -2.61 9.10
C LEU A 289 0.93 -2.64 7.89
N LEU A 290 0.99 -1.62 7.01
CA LEU A 290 0.07 -1.47 5.89
C LEU A 290 0.12 -2.57 4.83
N THR A 291 1.30 -3.15 4.58
CA THR A 291 1.46 -4.20 3.57
C THR A 291 0.69 -5.46 3.96
N SER A 292 0.77 -5.87 5.23
CA SER A 292 -0.06 -6.95 5.79
C SER A 292 -1.54 -6.53 5.96
N TYR A 293 -1.83 -5.26 6.27
CA TYR A 293 -3.21 -4.77 6.36
C TYR A 293 -3.95 -4.89 5.03
N GLU A 294 -3.36 -4.44 3.91
CA GLU A 294 -4.01 -4.58 2.60
C GLU A 294 -4.14 -6.05 2.20
N ARG A 295 -3.07 -6.85 2.37
CA ARG A 295 -2.99 -8.25 1.93
C ARG A 295 -3.85 -9.21 2.74
N ASP A 296 -3.80 -9.11 4.06
CA ASP A 296 -4.34 -10.11 4.99
C ASP A 296 -5.68 -9.68 5.60
N VAL A 297 -6.05 -8.40 5.53
CA VAL A 297 -7.28 -7.85 6.13
C VAL A 297 -8.24 -7.29 5.08
N ILE A 298 -7.81 -6.39 4.20
CA ILE A 298 -8.74 -5.76 3.24
C ILE A 298 -9.06 -6.72 2.08
N ARG A 299 -8.06 -7.18 1.33
CA ARG A 299 -8.24 -7.99 0.12
C ARG A 299 -9.07 -9.26 0.31
N PRO A 300 -8.90 -10.08 1.38
CA PRO A 300 -9.69 -11.30 1.54
C PRO A 300 -11.19 -11.07 1.76
N HIS A 301 -11.59 -9.84 2.10
CA HIS A 301 -12.98 -9.48 2.40
C HIS A 301 -13.55 -8.42 1.45
N ALA A 302 -12.85 -8.04 0.37
CA ALA A 302 -13.23 -6.92 -0.50
C ALA A 302 -14.61 -7.09 -1.17
N LEU A 303 -14.96 -8.33 -1.54
CA LEU A 303 -16.28 -8.74 -2.04
C LEU A 303 -17.07 -9.57 -1.00
N GLY A 304 -16.64 -9.56 0.27
CA GLY A 304 -17.21 -10.34 1.37
C GLY A 304 -18.33 -9.61 2.13
N LYS A 305 -18.63 -10.07 3.35
CA LYS A 305 -19.55 -9.34 4.24
C LYS A 305 -18.84 -8.17 4.89
N PHE A 306 -19.57 -7.07 5.04
CA PHE A 306 -19.11 -5.91 5.79
C PHE A 306 -18.77 -6.23 7.26
N GLU A 307 -19.52 -7.13 7.92
CA GLU A 307 -19.26 -7.56 9.30
C GLU A 307 -17.89 -8.24 9.44
N ASP A 308 -17.57 -9.19 8.55
CA ASP A 308 -16.30 -9.92 8.56
C ASP A 308 -15.11 -8.94 8.36
N LEU A 309 -15.24 -8.02 7.41
CA LEU A 309 -14.27 -6.93 7.16
C LEU A 309 -14.13 -5.96 8.36
N LEU A 310 -15.23 -5.59 9.00
CA LEU A 310 -15.27 -4.69 10.15
C LEU A 310 -14.55 -5.29 11.36
N VAL A 311 -14.76 -6.59 11.62
CA VAL A 311 -14.05 -7.31 12.70
C VAL A 311 -12.58 -7.50 12.36
N ALA A 312 -12.26 -7.88 11.11
CA ALA A 312 -10.87 -8.07 10.68
C ALA A 312 -10.05 -6.77 10.72
N THR A 313 -10.64 -5.64 10.32
CA THR A 313 -10.01 -4.31 10.45
C THR A 313 -9.84 -3.91 11.91
N ALA A 314 -10.81 -4.18 12.79
CA ALA A 314 -10.73 -3.84 14.21
C ALA A 314 -9.71 -4.64 15.02
N GLN A 315 -9.41 -5.87 14.60
CA GLN A 315 -8.33 -6.68 15.18
C GLN A 315 -6.98 -6.44 14.48
N SER A 316 -6.94 -5.64 13.41
CA SER A 316 -5.73 -5.47 12.62
C SER A 316 -4.62 -4.71 13.37
N PRO A 317 -3.35 -5.14 13.26
CA PRO A 317 -2.23 -4.44 13.87
C PRO A 317 -2.07 -2.98 13.41
N ALA A 318 -2.44 -2.67 12.16
CA ALA A 318 -2.43 -1.31 11.61
C ALA A 318 -3.49 -0.43 12.28
N MET A 319 -4.77 -0.79 12.26
CA MET A 319 -5.84 0.05 12.83
C MET A 319 -5.64 0.28 14.35
N LEU A 320 -5.24 -0.77 15.07
CA LEU A 320 -4.96 -0.70 16.51
C LEU A 320 -3.79 0.23 16.84
N PHE A 321 -2.75 0.30 16.00
CA PHE A 321 -1.65 1.26 16.13
C PHE A 321 -2.08 2.67 15.69
N TYR A 322 -2.81 2.76 14.58
CA TYR A 322 -3.21 4.02 13.95
C TYR A 322 -4.11 4.88 14.84
N LEU A 323 -5.08 4.27 15.52
CA LEU A 323 -6.02 4.96 16.40
C LEU A 323 -5.61 4.88 17.89
N ASP A 324 -4.38 4.42 18.16
CA ASP A 324 -3.77 4.23 19.48
C ASP A 324 -4.58 3.35 20.45
N ASN A 325 -5.48 2.49 19.95
CA ASN A 325 -6.22 1.55 20.82
C ASN A 325 -5.28 0.55 21.52
N TRP A 326 -4.11 0.25 20.94
CA TRP A 326 -3.07 -0.54 21.59
C TRP A 326 -2.58 0.03 22.94
N LEU A 327 -2.80 1.33 23.18
CA LEU A 327 -2.53 2.05 24.44
C LEU A 327 -3.76 2.18 25.35
N SER A 328 -4.95 1.69 24.96
CA SER A 328 -6.16 1.78 25.77
C SER A 328 -6.07 0.89 27.02
N VAL A 329 -6.48 1.42 28.17
CA VAL A 329 -6.47 0.72 29.46
C VAL A 329 -7.78 0.96 30.19
N GLY A 330 -8.47 -0.13 30.52
CA GLY A 330 -9.73 -0.07 31.27
C GLY A 330 -9.48 0.38 32.70
N PRO A 331 -10.27 1.30 33.27
CA PRO A 331 -10.00 1.92 34.57
C PRO A 331 -9.85 0.91 35.71
N ASP A 332 -10.63 -0.17 35.68
CA ASP A 332 -10.65 -1.22 36.70
C ASP A 332 -9.76 -2.44 36.35
N SER A 333 -9.02 -2.39 35.24
CA SER A 333 -8.20 -3.51 34.77
C SER A 333 -7.02 -3.81 35.71
N ASP A 334 -6.53 -5.06 35.69
CA ASP A 334 -5.30 -5.47 36.37
C ASP A 334 -4.13 -4.51 36.08
N PHE A 335 -3.99 -4.06 34.83
CA PHE A 335 -2.93 -3.15 34.42
C PHE A 335 -3.10 -1.72 34.98
N ALA A 336 -4.32 -1.18 35.04
CA ALA A 336 -4.61 0.09 35.73
C ALA A 336 -4.34 0.01 37.24
N ASN A 337 -4.64 -1.14 37.84
CA ASN A 337 -4.33 -1.49 39.22
C ASN A 337 -2.83 -1.79 39.48
N GLY A 338 -1.97 -1.69 38.45
CA GLY A 338 -0.52 -1.82 38.56
C GLY A 338 0.03 -3.25 38.46
N ILE A 339 -0.83 -4.23 38.16
CA ILE A 339 -0.41 -5.61 37.91
C ILE A 339 0.20 -5.68 36.50
N SER A 340 1.48 -6.03 36.42
CA SER A 340 2.21 -6.04 35.15
C SER A 340 1.72 -7.14 34.21
N ARG A 341 1.60 -6.85 32.90
CA ARG A 341 1.30 -7.81 31.81
C ARG A 341 2.38 -8.91 31.60
N ARG A 342 3.15 -9.28 32.64
CA ARG A 342 4.28 -10.21 32.56
C ARG A 342 3.84 -11.68 32.59
N ASN A 343 3.25 -12.10 31.48
CA ASN A 343 3.30 -13.46 30.93
C ASN A 343 3.22 -14.62 31.95
N ASN A 344 2.14 -14.70 32.72
CA ASN A 344 1.94 -15.76 33.71
C ASN A 344 0.54 -16.41 33.60
N TYR A 345 0.15 -16.78 32.37
CA TYR A 345 -1.01 -17.63 32.07
C TYR A 345 -0.79 -19.10 32.49
N ASN A 346 -0.38 -19.30 33.74
CA ASN A 346 -0.12 -20.62 34.32
C ASN A 346 -1.40 -21.13 34.99
N TRP A 347 -2.33 -21.63 34.17
CA TRP A 347 -3.72 -22.03 34.51
C TRP A 347 -3.86 -23.01 35.70
N ARG A 348 -2.78 -23.59 36.22
CA ARG A 348 -2.78 -24.54 37.35
C ARG A 348 -2.88 -23.91 38.74
N ARG A 349 -2.96 -22.58 38.87
CA ARG A 349 -3.25 -21.89 40.14
C ARG A 349 -4.17 -20.68 39.93
N PRO A 350 -5.29 -20.55 40.67
CA PRO A 350 -6.04 -19.29 40.67
C PRO A 350 -5.16 -18.20 41.29
N PRO A 351 -5.01 -17.03 40.64
CA PRO A 351 -4.21 -15.94 41.20
C PRO A 351 -4.88 -15.42 42.48
N ARG A 352 -4.18 -15.50 43.61
CA ARG A 352 -4.55 -14.72 44.81
C ARG A 352 -4.51 -13.25 44.40
N ARG A 353 -5.69 -12.60 44.31
CA ARG A 353 -5.84 -11.18 43.97
C ARG A 353 -4.81 -10.35 44.76
N PRO A 354 -3.84 -9.69 44.10
CA PRO A 354 -2.92 -8.81 44.80
C PRO A 354 -3.70 -7.73 45.56
N ARG A 355 -3.33 -7.45 46.81
CA ARG A 355 -3.90 -6.29 47.51
C ARG A 355 -3.51 -5.03 46.72
N PRO A 356 -4.45 -4.11 46.44
CA PRO A 356 -4.12 -2.89 45.71
C PRO A 356 -3.05 -2.11 46.47
N ALA A 357 -1.98 -1.73 45.77
CA ALA A 357 -0.90 -0.95 46.36
C ALA A 357 -1.42 0.46 46.72
N PRO A 358 -1.07 1.01 47.89
CA PRO A 358 -1.53 2.34 48.29
C PRO A 358 -1.06 3.40 47.28
N ALA A 359 -1.91 4.37 46.99
CA ALA A 359 -1.80 5.27 45.83
C ALA A 359 -0.68 6.34 45.94
N LYS A 360 0.59 5.92 46.02
CA LYS A 360 1.76 6.80 46.01
C LYS A 360 2.38 6.89 44.60
N GLN A 361 1.92 7.89 43.85
CA GLN A 361 2.64 8.61 42.78
C GLN A 361 3.56 7.79 41.87
N ALA A 362 2.99 6.87 41.08
CA ALA A 362 3.66 6.40 39.85
C ALA A 362 3.71 7.55 38.82
N LYS A 363 4.76 8.37 38.84
CA LYS A 363 4.98 9.52 37.92
C LYS A 363 5.37 9.09 36.50
N GLY A 364 4.49 8.31 35.85
CA GLY A 364 4.47 8.08 34.41
C GLY A 364 3.03 8.19 33.94
N LYS A 365 2.79 8.66 32.70
CA LYS A 365 1.44 8.76 32.15
C LYS A 365 0.77 7.38 32.17
N ARG A 366 -0.13 7.16 33.12
CA ARG A 366 -1.12 6.07 33.06
C ARG A 366 -2.01 6.39 31.86
N SER A 367 -1.88 5.63 30.79
CA SER A 367 -2.84 5.71 29.69
C SER A 367 -4.21 5.33 30.27
N GLY A 368 -5.23 6.11 29.94
CA GLY A 368 -6.61 5.83 30.36
C GLY A 368 -7.33 4.95 29.34
N LEU A 369 -8.66 4.98 29.41
CA LEU A 369 -9.51 4.55 28.32
C LEU A 369 -9.23 5.44 27.10
N ASN A 370 -8.87 4.86 25.96
CA ASN A 370 -8.71 5.62 24.73
C ASN A 370 -10.00 5.53 23.90
N GLU A 371 -10.79 6.60 23.91
CA GLU A 371 -12.03 6.68 23.15
C GLU A 371 -11.84 6.85 21.64
N ASN A 372 -10.62 7.16 21.17
CA ASN A 372 -10.40 7.54 19.77
C ASN A 372 -10.92 6.48 18.81
N TYR A 373 -10.59 5.20 19.01
CA TYR A 373 -11.12 4.16 18.12
C TYR A 373 -12.63 3.90 18.32
N GLY A 374 -13.14 4.00 19.55
CA GLY A 374 -14.58 3.87 19.80
C GLY A 374 -15.41 4.95 19.10
N ARG A 375 -14.85 6.15 18.95
CA ARG A 375 -15.45 7.24 18.17
C ARG A 375 -15.38 6.95 16.67
N GLU A 376 -14.18 6.73 16.15
CA GLU A 376 -13.92 6.47 14.73
C GLU A 376 -14.75 5.30 14.18
N LEU A 377 -14.93 4.24 14.97
CA LEU A 377 -15.77 3.09 14.61
C LEU A 377 -17.22 3.51 14.34
N MET A 378 -17.82 4.29 15.26
CA MET A 378 -19.21 4.75 15.16
C MET A 378 -19.37 5.88 14.12
N GLU A 379 -18.42 6.82 14.11
CA GLU A 379 -18.52 8.11 13.42
C GLU A 379 -18.19 8.04 11.93
N LEU A 380 -17.09 7.36 11.57
CA LEU A 380 -16.62 7.27 10.17
C LEU A 380 -16.86 5.88 9.56
N HIS A 381 -16.66 4.82 10.34
CA HIS A 381 -16.67 3.47 9.77
C HIS A 381 -18.07 2.85 9.64
N THR A 382 -19.05 3.17 10.50
CA THR A 382 -20.37 2.50 10.51
C THR A 382 -21.60 3.40 10.46
N LEU A 383 -21.84 4.31 11.42
CA LEU A 383 -23.13 4.99 11.58
C LEU A 383 -23.17 6.40 10.98
N GLY A 384 -22.00 7.02 10.76
CA GLY A 384 -21.90 8.42 10.34
C GLY A 384 -22.05 9.41 11.51
N VAL A 385 -21.53 10.62 11.35
CA VAL A 385 -21.54 11.70 12.38
C VAL A 385 -22.92 11.97 13.00
N ASN A 386 -24.00 11.78 12.23
CA ASN A 386 -25.39 11.98 12.67
C ASN A 386 -26.13 10.66 13.01
N GLY A 387 -25.39 9.55 13.22
CA GLY A 387 -25.91 8.20 13.38
C GLY A 387 -26.66 7.88 14.67
N GLY A 388 -27.09 8.90 15.43
CA GLY A 388 -27.93 8.75 16.63
C GLY A 388 -27.24 8.21 17.89
N TYR A 389 -25.94 7.92 17.85
CA TYR A 389 -25.17 7.50 19.02
C TYR A 389 -24.85 8.68 19.95
N THR A 390 -24.61 8.38 21.22
CA THR A 390 -24.20 9.37 22.23
C THR A 390 -22.72 9.26 22.58
N GLN A 391 -22.19 10.28 23.25
CA GLN A 391 -20.86 10.23 23.85
C GLN A 391 -20.69 9.06 24.84
N LYS A 392 -21.77 8.61 25.51
CA LYS A 392 -21.72 7.43 26.39
C LYS A 392 -21.45 6.16 25.58
N ASP A 393 -22.08 6.02 24.41
CA ASP A 393 -21.93 4.83 23.58
C ASP A 393 -20.51 4.74 23.00
N VAL A 394 -19.90 5.88 22.65
CA VAL A 394 -18.46 5.97 22.33
C VAL A 394 -17.59 5.48 23.51
N THR A 395 -17.87 5.91 24.73
CA THR A 395 -17.16 5.45 25.94
C THR A 395 -17.32 3.93 26.14
N GLU A 396 -18.52 3.38 25.97
CA GLU A 396 -18.76 1.94 26.16
C GLU A 396 -18.18 1.08 25.03
N VAL A 397 -18.23 1.52 23.77
CA VAL A 397 -17.50 0.87 22.65
C VAL A 397 -16.00 0.87 22.92
N ALA A 398 -15.44 1.98 23.42
CA ALA A 398 -14.04 2.04 23.82
C ALA A 398 -13.71 1.05 24.96
N ARG A 399 -14.64 0.77 25.88
CA ARG A 399 -14.47 -0.29 26.90
C ARG A 399 -14.50 -1.69 26.31
N VAL A 400 -15.33 -1.96 25.30
CA VAL A 400 -15.37 -3.25 24.59
C VAL A 400 -14.07 -3.49 23.81
N LEU A 401 -13.57 -2.47 23.11
CA LEU A 401 -12.30 -2.52 22.38
C LEU A 401 -11.05 -2.49 23.29
N THR A 402 -11.23 -2.35 24.60
CA THR A 402 -10.13 -2.25 25.56
C THR A 402 -9.64 -3.63 25.98
N GLY A 403 -8.33 -3.82 25.89
CA GLY A 403 -7.68 -5.11 26.12
C GLY A 403 -6.98 -5.57 24.85
N TRP A 404 -7.67 -5.47 23.71
CA TRP A 404 -7.13 -5.64 22.36
C TRP A 404 -5.90 -4.76 22.18
N THR A 405 -4.76 -5.39 21.93
CA THR A 405 -3.46 -4.75 22.02
C THR A 405 -2.49 -5.42 21.05
N LEU A 406 -1.23 -5.01 21.12
CA LEU A 406 -0.19 -5.49 20.20
C LEU A 406 0.94 -6.16 20.99
N LYS A 407 1.34 -7.35 20.53
CA LYS A 407 2.57 -7.99 20.97
C LYS A 407 3.75 -7.21 20.41
N GLN A 408 4.61 -6.65 21.27
CA GLN A 408 5.84 -5.97 20.84
C GLN A 408 5.61 -4.94 19.70
N PRO A 409 4.81 -3.86 19.89
CA PRO A 409 4.35 -2.91 18.86
C PRO A 409 5.42 -2.05 18.16
N ARG A 410 6.70 -2.41 18.32
CA ARG A 410 7.86 -1.78 17.66
C ARG A 410 8.75 -2.81 16.95
N GLN A 411 8.32 -4.08 16.93
CA GLN A 411 9.04 -5.24 16.40
C GLN A 411 8.14 -6.10 15.48
N GLY A 412 7.04 -5.53 14.96
CA GLY A 412 6.14 -6.19 14.00
C GLY A 412 5.30 -7.34 14.56
N GLY A 413 5.10 -7.45 15.88
CA GLY A 413 4.19 -8.46 16.44
C GLY A 413 2.71 -8.06 16.33
N GLY A 414 1.85 -9.06 16.21
CA GLY A 414 0.42 -8.90 15.91
C GLY A 414 -0.49 -8.71 17.13
N PHE A 415 -1.80 -8.89 16.86
CA PHE A 415 -2.92 -8.83 17.79
C PHE A 415 -2.78 -9.72 19.03
N VAL A 416 -3.26 -9.25 20.18
CA VAL A 416 -3.41 -9.95 21.48
C VAL A 416 -4.62 -9.41 22.23
#